data_AF-I2K619-F1
#
_entry.id   AF-I2K619-F1
#
_cell.length_a   1.000
_cell.length_b   1.000
_cell.length_c   1.000
_cell.angle_alpha   90.00
_cell.angle_beta   90.00
_cell.angle_gamma   90.00
#
_symmetry.space_group_name_H-M   'P 1'
#
loop_
_entity.id
_entity.type
_entity.pdbx_description
1 polymer ?
#
loop_
_entity_poly.entity_id
_entity_poly.type
_entity_poly.pdbx_seq_one_letter_code
_entity_poly.pdbx_strand_id
1 'polypeptide(L)'
;MRTVVLLFFFLLLSGCSLMSPYVPGEINKVNIVEYTPYMKHHRAYFTRSELEMIKEDQKYLYLYDKKKKEVGLLLHRKNGYILYNLTKPEQSALTLHVTPKTTYARVLKTFKHKGFTPVDSLTDVGVIVSVAPRRYKGIKTLLVDVQDYSSLQDLYKKAIRTYDTNGIKDIQTKLPKQLVYEYYRRYEKRARTRRQLVQLQIIAQKLQIKTQEEIYTYYLKEADQDALTAYLSQKETRDSLSSRQYRLLKKRKKFLQEEKLFNEGSLEDLIAAYKKNKNPNTKSVSCH
;
A
#
# COMPACT_ATOMS: atom_id res chain seq x y z
N MET A 1 10.62 -4.70 68.26
CA MET A 1 10.20 -5.24 66.94
C MET A 1 9.52 -4.19 66.04
N ARG A 2 9.81 -2.88 66.18
CA ARG A 2 9.24 -1.83 65.29
C ARG A 2 10.23 -1.32 64.24
N THR A 3 11.53 -1.51 64.45
CA THR A 3 12.61 -1.04 63.58
C THR A 3 12.91 -1.97 62.39
N VAL A 4 12.56 -3.26 62.49
CA VAL A 4 12.82 -4.24 61.40
C VAL A 4 11.79 -4.13 60.27
N VAL A 5 10.58 -3.64 60.56
CA VAL A 5 9.48 -3.53 59.57
C VAL A 5 9.70 -2.35 58.60
N LEU A 6 10.40 -1.29 59.04
CA LEU A 6 10.70 -0.13 58.20
C LEU A 6 11.76 -0.42 57.12
N LEU A 7 12.66 -1.37 57.36
CA LEU A 7 13.72 -1.72 56.43
C LEU A 7 13.20 -2.55 55.23
N PHE A 8 12.12 -3.32 55.43
CA PHE A 8 11.43 -4.03 54.34
C PHE A 8 10.64 -3.08 53.43
N PHE A 9 10.08 -1.99 53.96
CA PHE A 9 9.36 -1.01 53.15
C PHE A 9 10.30 -0.18 52.26
N PHE A 10 11.53 0.09 52.69
CA PHE A 10 12.52 0.77 51.83
C PHE A 10 13.03 -0.09 50.66
N LEU A 11 13.10 -1.41 50.82
CA LEU A 11 13.43 -2.35 49.74
C LEU A 11 12.28 -2.55 48.75
N LEU A 12 11.02 -2.42 49.20
CA LEU A 12 9.85 -2.50 48.31
C LEU A 12 9.58 -1.19 47.55
N LEU A 13 10.03 -0.04 48.07
CA LEU A 13 9.91 1.27 47.41
C LEU A 13 11.08 1.61 46.46
N SER A 14 12.12 0.78 46.39
CA SER A 14 13.18 0.85 45.37
C SER A 14 12.81 0.14 44.05
N GLY A 15 11.54 -0.28 43.89
CA GLY A 15 10.96 -0.75 42.63
C GLY A 15 10.75 0.33 41.56
N CYS A 16 11.36 1.52 41.71
CA CYS A 16 11.41 2.51 40.66
C CYS A 16 12.33 2.03 39.54
N SER A 17 11.71 1.67 38.42
CA SER A 17 12.34 1.72 37.10
C SER A 17 13.64 0.92 36.99
N LEU A 18 13.49 -0.39 36.77
CA LEU A 18 14.44 -1.10 35.91
C LEU A 18 14.49 -0.30 34.60
N MET A 19 15.52 0.55 34.49
CA MET A 19 15.99 1.05 33.21
C MET A 19 16.04 -0.17 32.30
N SER A 20 15.22 -0.19 31.25
CA SER A 20 15.32 -1.23 30.25
C SER A 20 16.80 -1.27 29.86
N PRO A 21 17.48 -2.43 29.91
CA PRO A 21 18.88 -2.49 29.55
C PRO A 21 19.01 -1.87 28.15
N TYR A 22 19.71 -0.75 28.08
CA TYR A 22 20.16 -0.19 26.82
C TYR A 22 20.99 -1.30 26.19
N VAL A 23 20.45 -1.97 25.17
CA VAL A 23 21.21 -2.89 24.34
C VAL A 23 21.94 -1.98 23.34
N PRO A 24 23.24 -1.68 23.55
CA PRO A 24 24.01 -0.98 22.54
C PRO A 24 23.97 -1.80 21.25
N GLY A 25 23.58 -1.18 20.14
CA GLY A 25 23.63 -1.78 18.81
C GLY A 25 22.31 -1.90 18.03
N GLU A 26 21.16 -1.54 18.61
CA GLU A 26 19.88 -1.53 17.87
C GLU A 26 19.65 -0.25 17.06
N ILE A 27 20.19 0.88 17.53
CA ILE A 27 20.08 2.18 16.86
C ILE A 27 21.10 2.24 15.71
N ASN A 28 20.69 2.84 14.59
CA ASN A 28 21.47 2.92 13.36
C ASN A 28 21.83 1.54 12.79
N LYS A 29 20.97 0.55 13.04
CA LYS A 29 21.07 -0.79 12.50
C LYS A 29 19.71 -1.22 11.95
N VAL A 30 19.74 -2.02 10.89
CA VAL A 30 18.55 -2.68 10.36
C VAL A 30 18.41 -4.01 11.07
N ASN A 31 17.26 -4.25 11.69
CA ASN A 31 16.98 -5.46 12.46
C ASN A 31 15.90 -6.29 11.75
N ILE A 32 15.97 -7.60 11.88
CA ILE A 32 14.95 -8.52 11.36
C ILE A 32 13.78 -8.55 12.34
N VAL A 33 12.57 -8.34 11.84
CA VAL A 33 11.32 -8.45 12.61
C VAL A 33 10.68 -9.80 12.36
N GLU A 34 10.51 -10.16 11.09
CA GLU A 34 9.85 -11.38 10.66
C GLU A 34 10.45 -11.88 9.35
N TYR A 35 10.49 -13.20 9.18
CA TYR A 35 10.94 -13.82 7.95
C TYR A 35 10.01 -14.97 7.56
N THR A 36 9.45 -14.87 6.35
CA THR A 36 8.71 -15.95 5.70
C THR A 36 9.34 -16.22 4.33
N PRO A 37 9.03 -17.35 3.67
CA PRO A 37 9.53 -17.62 2.32
C PRO A 37 9.17 -16.55 1.27
N TYR A 38 8.14 -15.74 1.52
CA TYR A 38 7.55 -14.82 0.54
C TYR A 38 7.51 -13.35 0.98
N MET A 39 7.84 -13.08 2.25
CA MET A 39 7.86 -11.73 2.82
C MET A 39 8.94 -11.65 3.89
N LYS A 40 9.80 -10.64 3.77
CA LYS A 40 10.81 -10.29 4.78
C LYS A 40 10.43 -8.97 5.41
N HIS A 41 10.37 -8.91 6.74
CA HIS A 41 10.07 -7.70 7.47
C HIS A 41 11.29 -7.26 8.26
N HIS A 42 11.80 -6.08 7.95
CA HIS A 42 12.90 -5.45 8.66
C HIS A 42 12.51 -4.10 9.25
N ARG A 43 13.20 -3.70 10.31
CA ARG A 43 12.96 -2.44 11.01
C ARG A 43 14.26 -1.80 11.43
N ALA A 44 14.37 -0.50 11.24
CA ALA A 44 15.51 0.28 11.66
C ALA A 44 15.09 1.54 12.42
N TYR A 45 15.91 1.94 13.39
CA TYR A 45 15.77 3.18 14.13
C TYR A 45 17.00 4.04 13.89
N PHE A 46 16.90 5.06 13.04
CA PHE A 46 18.02 5.95 12.75
C PHE A 46 17.96 7.21 13.61
N THR A 47 19.07 7.56 14.28
CA THR A 47 19.14 8.79 15.07
C THR A 47 18.84 10.02 14.20
N ARG A 48 17.90 10.88 14.63
CA ARG A 48 17.46 12.04 13.84
C ARG A 48 18.29 13.30 14.11
N SER A 49 18.94 13.41 15.26
CA SER A 49 19.69 14.61 15.66
C SER A 49 20.89 14.94 14.77
N GLU A 50 21.35 13.97 13.98
CA GLU A 50 22.52 14.08 13.10
C GLU A 50 22.16 13.95 11.61
N LEU A 51 20.86 13.88 11.27
CA LEU A 51 20.43 13.77 9.89
C LEU A 51 20.44 15.12 9.21
N GLU A 52 21.24 15.21 8.16
CA GLU A 52 21.34 16.36 7.27
C GLU A 52 20.54 16.14 6.00
N MET A 53 20.31 17.23 5.27
CA MET A 53 19.61 17.19 3.99
C MET A 53 20.52 16.57 2.92
N ILE A 54 19.95 15.75 2.04
CA ILE A 54 20.64 15.14 0.90
C ILE A 54 20.47 16.02 -0.34
N LYS A 55 19.22 16.38 -0.66
CA LYS A 55 18.83 17.19 -1.84
C LYS A 55 17.41 17.70 -1.62
N GLU A 56 17.09 18.93 -2.05
CA GLU A 56 15.70 19.43 -2.22
C GLU A 56 14.76 19.02 -1.07
N ASP A 57 15.12 19.38 0.15
CA ASP A 57 14.37 19.07 1.36
C ASP A 57 14.18 17.58 1.74
N GLN A 58 14.92 16.67 1.10
CA GLN A 58 14.94 15.24 1.44
C GLN A 58 16.05 14.90 2.44
N LYS A 59 15.70 14.19 3.52
CA LYS A 59 16.65 13.68 4.54
C LYS A 59 17.20 12.28 4.26
N TYR A 60 16.59 11.59 3.30
CA TYR A 60 16.96 10.24 2.93
C TYR A 60 16.62 9.99 1.46
N LEU A 61 17.35 9.06 0.84
CA LEU A 61 17.11 8.64 -0.54
C LEU A 61 17.15 7.13 -0.62
N TYR A 62 16.24 6.54 -1.38
CA TYR A 62 16.28 5.11 -1.68
C TYR A 62 17.15 4.84 -2.90
N LEU A 63 18.04 3.88 -2.76
CA LEU A 63 18.81 3.33 -3.86
C LEU A 63 18.48 1.83 -4.02
N TYR A 64 18.65 1.32 -5.22
CA TYR A 64 18.39 -0.08 -5.55
C TYR A 64 19.54 -0.67 -6.37
N ASP A 65 20.04 -1.84 -5.97
CA ASP A 65 20.91 -2.67 -6.78
C ASP A 65 20.08 -3.70 -7.54
N LYS A 66 19.90 -3.47 -8.84
CA LYS A 66 19.11 -4.34 -9.71
C LYS A 66 19.70 -5.74 -9.90
N LYS A 67 21.03 -5.87 -9.83
CA LYS A 67 21.69 -7.17 -10.01
C LYS A 67 21.52 -8.04 -8.77
N LYS A 68 21.68 -7.44 -7.60
CA LYS A 68 21.58 -8.15 -6.32
C LYS A 68 20.17 -8.18 -5.73
N LYS A 69 19.25 -7.39 -6.30
CA LYS A 69 17.90 -7.12 -5.77
C LYS A 69 17.93 -6.57 -4.35
N GLU A 70 18.80 -5.60 -4.09
CA GLU A 70 19.01 -5.02 -2.77
C GLU A 70 18.49 -3.58 -2.71
N VAL A 71 17.70 -3.26 -1.68
CA VAL A 71 17.26 -1.88 -1.41
C VAL A 71 18.15 -1.27 -0.35
N GLY A 72 18.64 -0.06 -0.63
CA GLY A 72 19.44 0.73 0.29
C GLY A 72 18.74 2.03 0.70
N LEU A 73 18.97 2.46 1.94
CA LEU A 73 18.61 3.79 2.44
C LEU A 73 19.87 4.62 2.60
N LEU A 74 20.01 5.65 1.77
CA LEU A 74 21.08 6.63 1.88
C LEU A 74 20.68 7.69 2.89
N LEU A 75 21.53 7.91 3.90
CA LEU A 75 21.40 8.97 4.89
C LEU A 75 22.63 9.87 4.84
N HIS A 76 22.42 11.18 4.95
CA HIS A 76 23.50 12.14 5.12
C HIS A 76 23.64 12.49 6.60
N ARG A 77 24.86 12.34 7.13
CA ARG A 77 25.23 12.71 8.49
C ARG A 77 26.48 13.58 8.45
N LYS A 78 26.72 14.33 9.52
CA LYS A 78 27.81 15.31 9.68
C LYS A 78 29.12 14.97 8.96
N ASN A 79 29.58 13.71 9.06
CA ASN A 79 30.90 13.31 8.56
C ASN A 79 30.84 12.36 7.35
N GLY A 80 29.65 12.08 6.81
CA GLY A 80 29.52 11.03 5.81
C GLY A 80 28.12 10.80 5.26
N TYR A 81 28.10 10.27 4.04
CA TYR A 81 26.95 9.61 3.45
C TYR A 81 27.01 8.12 3.79
N ILE A 82 25.97 7.59 4.42
CA ILE A 82 25.91 6.20 4.86
C ILE A 82 24.74 5.52 4.18
N LEU A 83 25.02 4.46 3.42
CA LEU A 83 24.02 3.63 2.76
C LEU A 83 23.80 2.35 3.57
N TYR A 84 22.60 2.22 4.15
CA TYR A 84 22.18 1.04 4.91
C TYR A 84 21.45 0.07 3.98
N ASN A 85 21.80 -1.22 4.00
CA ASN A 85 21.06 -2.23 3.24
C ASN A 85 19.78 -2.61 4.00
N LEU A 86 18.63 -2.27 3.44
CA LEU A 86 17.32 -2.54 4.03
C LEU A 86 16.82 -3.97 3.77
N THR A 87 17.42 -4.69 2.82
CA THR A 87 17.04 -6.06 2.43
C THR A 87 17.99 -7.14 2.96
N LYS A 88 19.21 -6.75 3.31
CA LYS A 88 20.27 -7.60 3.89
C LYS A 88 20.85 -6.94 5.14
N PRO A 89 20.14 -7.01 6.28
CA PRO A 89 20.54 -6.34 7.53
C PRO A 89 21.90 -6.79 8.08
N GLU A 90 22.36 -7.98 7.71
CA GLU A 90 23.67 -8.52 8.05
C GLU A 90 24.83 -7.80 7.34
N GLN A 91 24.56 -7.14 6.22
CA GLN A 91 25.58 -6.43 5.47
C GLN A 91 25.94 -5.11 6.13
N SER A 92 27.24 -4.86 6.33
CA SER A 92 27.72 -3.60 6.86
C SER A 92 27.33 -2.42 5.97
N ALA A 93 26.94 -1.31 6.61
CA ALA A 93 26.59 -0.09 5.89
C ALA A 93 27.78 0.44 5.09
N LEU A 94 27.50 0.96 3.89
CA LEU A 94 28.52 1.53 3.02
C LEU A 94 28.67 3.02 3.32
N THR A 95 29.81 3.39 3.88
CA THR A 95 30.12 4.78 4.24
C THR A 95 30.97 5.46 3.17
N LEU A 96 30.63 6.72 2.88
CA LEU A 96 31.43 7.65 2.09
C LEU A 96 31.68 8.90 2.92
N HIS A 97 32.93 9.12 3.32
CA HIS A 97 33.31 10.30 4.10
C HIS A 97 33.23 11.57 3.26
N VAL A 98 32.69 12.64 3.87
CA VAL A 98 32.58 13.95 3.23
C VAL A 98 33.92 14.67 3.28
N THR A 99 34.33 15.19 2.14
CA THR A 99 35.43 16.15 1.97
C THR A 99 34.89 17.46 1.39
N PRO A 100 35.60 18.59 1.46
CA PRO A 100 35.14 19.87 0.87
C PRO A 100 34.79 19.80 -0.62
N LYS A 101 35.33 18.82 -1.36
CA LYS A 101 35.04 18.58 -2.80
C LYS A 101 33.91 17.57 -3.04
N THR A 102 33.18 17.18 -2.00
CA THR A 102 32.12 16.17 -2.10
C THR A 102 30.82 16.82 -2.52
N THR A 103 30.43 16.56 -3.77
CA THR A 103 29.14 17.00 -4.30
C THR A 103 28.14 15.84 -4.28
N TYR A 104 26.84 16.15 -4.20
CA TYR A 104 25.77 15.16 -4.28
C TYR A 104 25.88 14.25 -5.52
N ALA A 105 26.20 14.82 -6.68
CA ALA A 105 26.41 14.04 -7.91
C ALA A 105 27.56 13.02 -7.77
N ARG A 106 28.66 13.40 -7.09
CA ARG A 106 29.79 12.51 -6.83
C ARG A 106 29.41 11.37 -5.87
N VAL A 107 28.59 11.67 -4.86
CA VAL A 107 28.04 10.68 -3.93
C VAL A 107 27.24 9.63 -4.70
N LEU A 108 26.27 10.05 -5.52
CA LEU A 108 25.47 9.13 -6.33
C LEU A 108 26.31 8.33 -7.32
N LYS A 109 27.30 8.95 -7.98
CA LYS A 109 28.21 8.25 -8.89
C LYS A 109 28.99 7.15 -8.16
N THR A 110 29.43 7.43 -6.93
CA THR A 110 30.16 6.47 -6.09
C THR A 110 29.29 5.26 -5.76
N PHE A 111 28.05 5.47 -5.32
CA PHE A 111 27.13 4.35 -5.02
C PHE A 111 26.69 3.61 -6.29
N LYS A 112 26.54 4.30 -7.43
CA LYS A 112 26.27 3.69 -8.73
C LYS A 112 27.37 2.72 -9.14
N HIS A 113 28.65 3.06 -8.91
CA HIS A 113 29.77 2.13 -9.15
C HIS A 113 29.72 0.90 -8.24
N LYS A 114 29.09 1.00 -7.07
CA LYS A 114 28.82 -0.13 -6.16
C LYS A 114 27.53 -0.90 -6.50
N GLY A 115 26.83 -0.53 -7.58
CA GLY A 115 25.61 -1.19 -8.05
C GLY A 115 24.31 -0.50 -7.67
N PHE A 116 24.34 0.49 -6.77
CA PHE A 116 23.15 1.15 -6.24
C PHE A 116 22.78 2.41 -7.04
N THR A 117 21.60 2.42 -7.64
CA THR A 117 21.05 3.58 -8.36
C THR A 117 19.79 4.12 -7.69
N PRO A 118 19.52 5.43 -7.74
CA PRO A 118 18.25 5.98 -7.26
C PRO A 118 17.06 5.27 -7.89
N VAL A 119 15.99 5.12 -7.11
CA VAL A 119 14.74 4.50 -7.55
C VAL A 119 13.57 5.41 -7.19
N ASP A 120 12.68 5.63 -8.15
CA ASP A 120 11.54 6.54 -7.99
C ASP A 120 10.43 5.90 -7.15
N SER A 121 10.24 4.58 -7.28
CA SER A 121 9.28 3.83 -6.50
C SER A 121 9.81 2.46 -6.05
N LEU A 122 9.73 2.21 -4.75
CA LEU A 122 10.04 0.90 -4.18
C LEU A 122 8.99 -0.16 -4.50
N THR A 123 7.76 0.24 -4.85
CA THR A 123 6.71 -0.73 -5.22
C THR A 123 7.05 -1.49 -6.50
N ASP A 124 7.81 -0.88 -7.41
CA ASP A 124 8.24 -1.50 -8.66
C ASP A 124 9.18 -2.68 -8.45
N VAL A 125 9.96 -2.62 -7.37
CA VAL A 125 10.90 -3.67 -6.93
C VAL A 125 10.31 -4.56 -5.83
N GLY A 126 9.02 -4.40 -5.53
CA GLY A 126 8.30 -5.26 -4.60
C GLY A 126 8.55 -4.96 -3.12
N VAL A 127 9.01 -3.76 -2.79
CA VAL A 127 9.31 -3.35 -1.41
C VAL A 127 8.35 -2.25 -0.97
N ILE A 128 7.81 -2.38 0.23
CA ILE A 128 7.01 -1.36 0.90
C ILE A 128 7.83 -0.81 2.05
N VAL A 129 7.96 0.51 2.11
CA VAL A 129 8.65 1.19 3.21
C VAL A 129 7.74 2.23 3.83
N SER A 130 7.67 2.24 5.15
CA SER A 130 7.09 3.33 5.93
C SER A 130 8.18 4.02 6.73
N VAL A 131 8.11 5.35 6.78
CA VAL A 131 9.07 6.18 7.51
C VAL A 131 8.30 7.11 8.42
N ALA A 132 8.61 7.08 9.72
CA ALA A 132 7.93 7.90 10.70
C ALA A 132 8.89 8.41 11.77
N PRO A 133 8.74 9.66 12.26
CA PRO A 133 9.45 10.12 13.45
C PRO A 133 8.96 9.32 14.67
N ARG A 134 9.88 8.81 15.48
CA ARG A 134 9.55 8.08 16.71
C ARG A 134 10.57 8.34 17.81
N ARG A 135 10.14 8.36 19.07
CA ARG A 135 11.08 8.24 20.20
C ARG A 135 11.30 6.76 20.49
N TYR A 136 12.55 6.32 20.46
CA TYR A 136 12.93 4.94 20.79
C TYR A 136 14.00 4.97 21.86
N LYS A 137 13.73 4.32 23.00
CA LYS A 137 14.62 4.32 24.19
C LYS A 137 15.10 5.75 24.55
N GLY A 138 14.18 6.73 24.57
CA GLY A 138 14.46 8.14 24.89
C GLY A 138 15.08 8.97 23.75
N ILE A 139 15.54 8.36 22.66
CA ILE A 139 16.24 9.05 21.57
C ILE A 139 15.26 9.40 20.44
N LYS A 140 15.38 10.60 19.87
CA LYS A 140 14.62 11.01 18.67
C LYS A 140 15.16 10.26 17.44
N THR A 141 14.33 9.39 16.87
CA THR A 141 14.70 8.52 15.74
C THR A 141 13.76 8.70 14.55
N LEU A 142 14.23 8.24 13.41
CA LEU A 142 13.47 7.92 12.22
C LEU A 142 13.24 6.41 12.22
N LEU A 143 12.02 5.98 12.50
CA LEU A 143 11.61 4.59 12.34
C LEU A 143 11.44 4.33 10.85
N VAL A 144 12.15 3.33 10.34
CA VAL A 144 12.02 2.83 8.97
C VAL A 144 11.55 1.39 9.05
N ASP A 145 10.34 1.14 8.58
CA ASP A 145 9.72 -0.20 8.55
C ASP A 145 9.66 -0.68 7.10
N VAL A 146 10.24 -1.85 6.82
CA VAL A 146 10.50 -2.35 5.48
C VAL A 146 9.88 -3.73 5.32
N GLN A 147 9.02 -3.91 4.33
CA GLN A 147 8.48 -5.21 3.94
C GLN A 147 8.88 -5.51 2.50
N ASP A 148 9.71 -6.52 2.32
CA ASP A 148 10.18 -7.00 1.02
C ASP A 148 9.34 -8.19 0.57
N TYR A 149 8.54 -7.96 -0.47
CA TYR A 149 7.71 -8.93 -1.17
C TYR A 149 8.25 -9.26 -2.58
N SER A 150 9.49 -8.87 -2.92
CA SER A 150 10.04 -8.98 -4.28
C SER A 150 9.86 -10.37 -4.89
N SER A 151 10.14 -11.43 -4.11
CA SER A 151 9.99 -12.82 -4.56
C SER A 151 8.53 -13.19 -4.80
N LEU A 152 7.61 -12.78 -3.93
CA LEU A 152 6.18 -13.01 -4.10
C LEU A 152 5.62 -12.20 -5.28
N GLN A 153 6.06 -10.96 -5.43
CA GLN A 153 5.70 -10.10 -6.55
C GLN A 153 6.10 -10.73 -7.88
N ASP A 154 7.31 -11.30 -7.98
CA ASP A 154 7.79 -12.00 -9.17
C ASP A 154 6.90 -13.22 -9.52
N LEU A 155 6.48 -14.00 -8.50
CA LEU A 155 5.56 -15.13 -8.70
C LEU A 155 4.19 -14.68 -9.20
N TYR A 156 3.61 -13.63 -8.59
CA TYR A 156 2.32 -13.08 -9.04
C TYR A 156 2.43 -12.47 -10.45
N LYS A 157 3.48 -11.71 -10.76
CA LYS A 157 3.72 -11.18 -12.10
C LYS A 157 3.84 -12.31 -13.13
N LYS A 158 4.53 -13.40 -12.79
CA LYS A 158 4.60 -14.60 -13.65
C LYS A 158 3.20 -15.20 -13.86
N ALA A 159 2.45 -15.46 -12.78
CA ALA A 159 1.12 -16.04 -12.83
C ALA A 159 0.13 -15.20 -13.66
N ILE A 160 0.15 -13.87 -13.47
CA ILE A 160 -0.65 -12.92 -14.24
C ILE A 160 -0.31 -12.99 -15.73
N ARG A 161 0.99 -12.99 -16.06
CA ARG A 161 1.46 -12.98 -17.44
C ARG A 161 1.14 -14.27 -18.20
N THR A 162 1.27 -15.40 -17.53
CA THR A 162 1.04 -16.73 -18.14
C THR A 162 -0.38 -17.23 -17.98
N TYR A 163 -1.23 -16.50 -17.23
CA TYR A 163 -2.56 -16.94 -16.83
C TYR A 163 -2.53 -18.33 -16.17
N ASP A 164 -1.57 -18.55 -15.26
CA ASP A 164 -1.39 -19.81 -14.55
C ASP A 164 -1.15 -19.56 -13.06
N THR A 165 -2.12 -19.99 -12.23
CA THR A 165 -2.10 -19.78 -10.78
C THR A 165 -1.43 -20.89 -9.98
N ASN A 166 -0.96 -21.97 -10.64
CA ASN A 166 -0.38 -23.12 -9.93
C ASN A 166 0.78 -22.73 -9.00
N GLY A 167 1.60 -21.76 -9.39
CA GLY A 167 2.74 -21.30 -8.58
C GLY A 167 2.36 -20.40 -7.39
N ILE A 168 1.10 -19.99 -7.25
CA ILE A 168 0.65 -19.08 -6.18
C ILE A 168 -0.55 -19.60 -5.40
N LYS A 169 -1.20 -20.68 -5.84
CA LYS A 169 -2.47 -21.16 -5.27
C LYS A 169 -2.35 -21.46 -3.77
N ASP A 170 -1.28 -22.13 -3.36
CA ASP A 170 -1.06 -22.59 -1.98
C ASP A 170 -0.33 -21.57 -1.10
N ILE A 171 0.09 -20.43 -1.68
CA ILE A 171 0.76 -19.38 -0.91
C ILE A 171 -0.28 -18.67 -0.04
N GLN A 172 -0.08 -18.73 1.27
CA GLN A 172 -0.92 -18.07 2.27
C GLN A 172 -0.57 -16.58 2.47
N THR A 173 0.71 -16.23 2.29
CA THR A 173 1.18 -14.85 2.41
C THR A 173 0.44 -13.94 1.43
N LYS A 174 -0.21 -12.90 1.96
CA LYS A 174 -0.96 -11.94 1.15
C LYS A 174 0.01 -10.96 0.49
N LEU A 175 -0.09 -10.81 -0.83
CA LEU A 175 0.63 -9.78 -1.56
C LEU A 175 -0.20 -8.48 -1.56
N PRO A 176 0.34 -7.34 -1.09
CA PRO A 176 -0.35 -6.07 -1.18
C PRO A 176 -0.64 -5.70 -2.64
N LYS A 177 -1.92 -5.49 -2.96
CA LYS A 177 -2.37 -5.29 -4.36
C LYS A 177 -1.66 -4.14 -5.06
N GLN A 178 -1.27 -3.06 -4.36
CA GLN A 178 -0.56 -1.93 -4.97
C GLN A 178 0.77 -2.34 -5.65
N LEU A 179 1.37 -3.48 -5.27
CA LEU A 179 2.61 -3.95 -5.88
C LEU A 179 2.40 -4.55 -7.28
N VAL A 180 1.17 -4.94 -7.64
CA VAL A 180 0.91 -5.65 -8.91
C VAL A 180 -0.36 -5.17 -9.63
N TYR A 181 -1.14 -4.25 -9.06
CA TYR A 181 -2.46 -3.87 -9.58
C TYR A 181 -2.42 -3.37 -11.02
N GLU A 182 -1.53 -2.45 -11.36
CA GLU A 182 -1.41 -1.95 -12.75
C GLU A 182 -0.96 -3.05 -13.71
N TYR A 183 -0.12 -3.98 -13.24
CA TYR A 183 0.31 -5.13 -14.02
C TYR A 183 -0.86 -6.10 -14.27
N TYR A 184 -1.64 -6.40 -13.22
CA TYR A 184 -2.86 -7.20 -13.31
C TYR A 184 -3.84 -6.61 -14.33
N ARG A 185 -4.21 -5.33 -14.18
CA ARG A 185 -5.15 -4.64 -15.08
C ARG A 185 -4.74 -4.71 -16.54
N ARG A 186 -3.44 -4.58 -16.83
CA ARG A 186 -2.91 -4.66 -18.20
C ARG A 186 -3.19 -6.03 -18.83
N TYR A 187 -3.02 -7.12 -18.08
CA TYR A 187 -3.21 -8.48 -18.57
C TYR A 187 -4.67 -8.92 -18.52
N GLU A 188 -5.47 -8.37 -17.61
CA GLU A 188 -6.93 -8.52 -17.59
C GLU A 188 -7.55 -8.05 -18.90
N LYS A 189 -7.20 -6.84 -19.36
CA LYS A 189 -7.67 -6.30 -20.65
C LYS A 189 -7.24 -7.12 -21.87
N ARG A 190 -6.21 -7.96 -21.74
CA ARG A 190 -5.66 -8.77 -22.83
C ARG A 190 -6.20 -10.21 -22.85
N ALA A 191 -6.84 -10.65 -21.77
CA ALA A 191 -7.41 -11.98 -21.69
C ALA A 191 -8.57 -12.12 -22.67
N ARG A 192 -8.57 -13.19 -23.47
CA ARG A 192 -9.60 -13.47 -24.48
C ARG A 192 -10.34 -14.77 -24.24
N THR A 193 -9.72 -15.72 -23.55
CA THR A 193 -10.31 -17.05 -23.35
C THR A 193 -10.92 -17.17 -21.95
N ARG A 194 -11.96 -18.02 -21.84
CA ARG A 194 -12.58 -18.32 -20.54
C ARG A 194 -11.58 -18.85 -19.53
N ARG A 195 -10.64 -19.69 -19.96
CA ARG A 195 -9.57 -20.21 -19.10
C ARG A 195 -8.70 -19.09 -18.52
N GLN A 196 -8.31 -18.11 -19.34
CA GLN A 196 -7.52 -16.95 -18.86
C GLN A 196 -8.28 -16.12 -17.84
N LEU A 197 -9.57 -15.84 -18.12
CA LEU A 197 -10.43 -15.07 -17.22
C LEU A 197 -10.61 -15.75 -15.86
N VAL A 198 -10.83 -17.07 -15.84
CA VAL A 198 -10.91 -17.85 -14.59
C VAL A 198 -9.62 -17.74 -13.77
N GLN A 199 -8.46 -17.85 -14.43
CA GLN A 199 -7.17 -17.76 -13.76
C GLN A 199 -6.93 -16.36 -13.19
N LEU A 200 -7.32 -15.31 -13.91
CA LEU A 200 -7.27 -13.94 -13.40
C LEU A 200 -8.22 -13.71 -12.24
N GLN A 201 -9.41 -14.31 -12.25
CA GLN A 201 -10.37 -14.19 -11.15
C GLN A 201 -9.81 -14.78 -9.85
N ILE A 202 -9.15 -15.94 -9.93
CA ILE A 202 -8.44 -16.53 -8.78
C ILE A 202 -7.35 -15.57 -8.26
N ILE A 203 -6.58 -14.95 -9.16
CA ILE A 203 -5.56 -13.96 -8.79
C ILE A 203 -6.19 -12.73 -8.12
N ALA A 204 -7.29 -12.20 -8.69
CA ALA A 204 -8.00 -11.05 -8.16
C ALA A 204 -8.52 -11.32 -6.75
N GLN A 205 -9.10 -12.51 -6.51
CA GLN A 205 -9.55 -12.94 -5.19
C GLN A 205 -8.40 -12.98 -4.18
N LYS A 206 -7.26 -13.60 -4.53
CA LYS A 206 -6.08 -13.63 -3.64
C LYS A 206 -5.53 -12.22 -3.35
N LEU A 207 -5.59 -11.31 -4.32
CA LEU A 207 -5.18 -9.91 -4.17
C LEU A 207 -6.25 -9.01 -3.56
N GLN A 208 -7.45 -9.53 -3.29
CA GLN A 208 -8.61 -8.74 -2.86
C GLN A 208 -8.89 -7.54 -3.78
N ILE A 209 -8.73 -7.78 -5.09
CA ILE A 209 -9.09 -6.84 -6.15
C ILE A 209 -10.55 -7.12 -6.49
N LYS A 210 -11.41 -6.12 -6.30
CA LYS A 210 -12.77 -6.19 -6.84
C LYS A 210 -12.68 -6.24 -8.36
N THR A 211 -13.15 -7.34 -8.94
CA THR A 211 -13.16 -7.50 -10.40
C THR A 211 -14.16 -6.54 -11.03
N GLN A 212 -13.99 -6.22 -12.31
CA GLN A 212 -14.95 -5.39 -13.03
C GLN A 212 -16.36 -5.99 -13.01
N GLU A 213 -16.48 -7.32 -12.99
CA GLU A 213 -17.75 -8.03 -12.93
C GLU A 213 -18.44 -7.88 -11.57
N GLU A 214 -17.69 -7.96 -10.47
CA GLU A 214 -18.21 -7.71 -9.12
C GLU A 214 -18.64 -6.25 -8.95
N ILE A 215 -17.83 -5.31 -9.45
CA ILE A 215 -18.17 -3.88 -9.45
C ILE A 215 -19.46 -3.66 -10.25
N TYR A 216 -19.53 -4.20 -11.47
CA TYR A 216 -20.71 -4.13 -12.32
C TYR A 216 -21.95 -4.73 -11.62
N THR A 217 -21.80 -5.88 -10.99
CA THR A 217 -22.92 -6.59 -10.32
C THR A 217 -23.44 -5.80 -9.13
N TYR A 218 -22.55 -5.26 -8.29
CA TYR A 218 -22.91 -4.35 -7.20
C TYR A 218 -23.72 -3.16 -7.72
N TYR A 219 -23.23 -2.45 -8.75
CA TYR A 219 -23.93 -1.29 -9.30
C TYR A 219 -25.23 -1.63 -10.04
N LEU A 220 -25.36 -2.86 -10.55
CA LEU A 220 -26.58 -3.30 -11.21
C LEU A 220 -27.67 -3.66 -10.21
N LYS A 221 -27.31 -4.25 -9.06
CA LYS A 221 -28.27 -4.86 -8.13
C LYS A 221 -28.45 -4.08 -6.83
N GLU A 222 -27.36 -3.61 -6.23
CA GLU A 222 -27.32 -3.20 -4.82
C GLU A 222 -27.08 -1.71 -4.62
N ALA A 223 -26.38 -1.04 -5.54
CA ALA A 223 -26.06 0.38 -5.37
C ALA A 223 -27.32 1.27 -5.36
N ASP A 224 -27.33 2.25 -4.46
CA ASP A 224 -28.31 3.33 -4.46
C ASP A 224 -28.12 4.28 -5.66
N GLN A 225 -29.09 5.20 -5.83
CA GLN A 225 -29.11 6.13 -6.96
C GLN A 225 -27.88 7.04 -7.01
N ASP A 226 -27.40 7.50 -5.85
CA ASP A 226 -26.35 8.51 -5.75
C ASP A 226 -24.98 7.87 -6.04
N ALA A 227 -24.71 6.71 -5.44
CA ALA A 227 -23.53 5.88 -5.73
C ALA A 227 -23.48 5.48 -7.21
N LEU A 228 -24.60 5.02 -7.79
CA LEU A 228 -24.65 4.67 -9.21
C LEU A 228 -24.45 5.89 -10.12
N THR A 229 -24.96 7.06 -9.72
CA THR A 229 -24.74 8.31 -10.44
C THR A 229 -23.28 8.73 -10.43
N ALA A 230 -22.65 8.74 -9.25
CA ALA A 230 -21.23 9.03 -9.10
C ALA A 230 -20.40 8.05 -9.94
N TYR A 231 -20.67 6.76 -9.88
CA TYR A 231 -19.98 5.76 -10.68
C TYR A 231 -20.11 5.99 -12.19
N LEU A 232 -21.32 6.24 -12.70
CA LEU A 232 -21.56 6.49 -14.12
C LEU A 232 -20.98 7.81 -14.64
N SER A 233 -20.69 8.77 -13.75
CA SER A 233 -20.03 10.04 -14.10
C SER A 233 -18.52 9.92 -14.31
N GLN A 234 -17.89 8.87 -13.77
CA GLN A 234 -16.45 8.66 -13.92
C GLN A 234 -16.12 8.24 -15.36
N LYS A 235 -15.12 8.90 -15.98
CA LYS A 235 -14.65 8.56 -17.33
C LYS A 235 -14.20 7.10 -17.42
N GLU A 236 -13.50 6.64 -16.40
CA GLU A 236 -12.96 5.27 -16.29
C GLU A 236 -14.07 4.19 -16.30
N THR A 237 -15.24 4.50 -15.76
CA THR A 237 -16.41 3.62 -15.80
C THR A 237 -16.90 3.40 -17.23
N ARG A 238 -16.93 4.47 -18.03
CA ARG A 238 -17.33 4.38 -19.45
C ARG A 238 -16.34 3.53 -20.26
N ASP A 239 -15.05 3.64 -19.96
CA ASP A 239 -13.99 2.95 -20.68
C ASP A 239 -13.82 1.48 -20.24
N SER A 240 -14.33 1.11 -19.07
CA SER A 240 -14.19 -0.24 -18.49
C SER A 240 -15.40 -1.16 -18.71
N LEU A 241 -16.57 -0.63 -19.07
CA LEU A 241 -17.80 -1.40 -19.29
C LEU A 241 -18.05 -1.67 -20.77
N SER A 242 -18.58 -2.85 -21.08
CA SER A 242 -19.16 -3.08 -22.41
C SER A 242 -20.35 -2.16 -22.66
N SER A 243 -20.62 -1.83 -23.94
CA SER A 243 -21.76 -0.99 -24.31
C SER A 243 -23.10 -1.54 -23.78
N ARG A 244 -23.23 -2.87 -23.69
CA ARG A 244 -24.40 -3.55 -23.12
C ARG A 244 -24.50 -3.32 -21.60
N GLN A 245 -23.42 -3.56 -20.86
CA GLN A 245 -23.38 -3.35 -19.41
C GLN A 245 -23.69 -1.89 -19.04
N TYR A 246 -23.06 -0.94 -19.73
CA TYR A 246 -23.27 0.48 -19.50
C TYR A 246 -24.73 0.90 -19.75
N ARG A 247 -25.36 0.35 -20.80
CA ARG A 247 -26.79 0.58 -21.09
C ARG A 247 -27.71 0.02 -20.00
N LEU A 248 -27.40 -1.16 -19.47
CA LEU A 248 -28.16 -1.78 -18.37
C LEU A 248 -28.05 -0.95 -17.08
N LEU A 249 -26.87 -0.45 -16.73
CA LEU A 249 -26.71 0.45 -15.57
C LEU A 249 -27.48 1.75 -15.75
N LYS A 250 -27.48 2.34 -16.96
CA LYS A 250 -28.31 3.53 -17.24
C LYS A 250 -29.81 3.26 -17.06
N LYS A 251 -30.29 2.08 -17.47
CA LYS A 251 -31.68 1.66 -17.23
C LYS A 251 -31.97 1.54 -15.74
N ARG A 252 -31.09 0.89 -14.97
CA ARG A 252 -31.20 0.77 -13.51
C ARG A 252 -31.23 2.14 -12.83
N LYS A 253 -30.34 3.07 -13.22
CA LYS A 253 -30.34 4.45 -12.71
C LYS A 253 -31.68 5.13 -12.94
N LYS A 254 -32.25 5.02 -14.15
CA LYS A 254 -33.56 5.60 -14.47
C LYS A 254 -34.65 5.00 -13.57
N PHE A 255 -34.64 3.68 -13.40
CA PHE A 255 -35.58 2.99 -12.51
C PHE A 255 -35.47 3.49 -11.07
N LEU A 256 -34.25 3.58 -10.51
CA LEU A 256 -34.03 4.08 -9.14
C LEU A 256 -34.49 5.54 -8.98
N GLN A 257 -34.29 6.37 -10.02
CA GLN A 257 -34.77 7.75 -10.01
C GLN A 257 -36.30 7.85 -10.02
N GLU A 258 -36.97 6.98 -10.78
CA GLU A 258 -38.44 6.88 -10.79
C GLU A 258 -38.97 6.36 -9.44
N GLU A 259 -38.29 5.36 -8.85
CA GLU A 259 -38.62 4.81 -7.53
C GLU A 259 -38.45 5.84 -6.40
N LYS A 260 -37.33 6.58 -6.38
CA LYS A 260 -37.09 7.66 -5.41
C LYS A 260 -38.13 8.76 -5.54
N LEU A 261 -38.47 9.17 -6.77
CA LEU A 261 -39.52 10.14 -7.02
C LEU A 261 -40.88 9.65 -6.52
N PHE A 262 -41.18 8.36 -6.67
CA PHE A 262 -42.45 7.78 -6.21
C PHE A 262 -42.54 7.67 -4.68
N ASN A 263 -41.44 7.30 -4.02
CA ASN A 263 -41.43 7.07 -2.58
C ASN A 263 -41.19 8.35 -1.75
N GLU A 264 -40.42 9.30 -2.29
CA GLU A 264 -39.93 10.47 -1.56
C GLU A 264 -40.33 11.82 -2.21
N GLY A 265 -40.82 11.80 -3.46
CA GLY A 265 -41.13 13.02 -4.21
C GLY A 265 -42.44 13.67 -3.80
N SER A 266 -42.54 14.99 -4.01
CA SER A 266 -43.81 15.71 -3.82
C SER A 266 -44.84 15.35 -4.90
N LEU A 267 -46.12 15.62 -4.62
CA LEU A 267 -47.19 15.41 -5.60
C LEU A 267 -46.96 16.24 -6.87
N GLU A 268 -46.46 17.46 -6.70
CA GLU A 268 -46.08 18.37 -7.78
C GLU A 268 -44.98 17.77 -8.66
N ASP A 269 -43.94 17.17 -8.06
CA ASP A 269 -42.84 16.54 -8.78
C ASP A 269 -43.31 15.31 -9.58
N LEU A 270 -44.23 14.52 -9.01
CA LEU A 270 -44.84 13.38 -9.68
C LEU A 270 -45.69 13.81 -10.89
N ILE A 271 -46.51 14.86 -10.72
CA ILE A 271 -47.31 15.43 -11.81
C ILE A 271 -46.42 15.98 -12.92
N ALA A 272 -45.34 16.70 -12.57
CA ALA A 272 -44.39 17.24 -13.53
C ALA A 272 -43.67 16.14 -14.32
N ALA A 273 -43.24 15.06 -13.65
CA ALA A 273 -42.59 13.92 -14.30
C ALA A 273 -43.55 13.18 -15.25
N TYR A 274 -44.81 12.98 -14.85
CA TYR A 274 -45.83 12.32 -15.67
C TYR A 274 -46.12 13.11 -16.95
N LYS A 275 -46.32 14.43 -16.83
CA LYS A 275 -46.53 15.33 -17.98
C LYS A 275 -45.38 15.26 -18.99
N LYS A 276 -44.15 15.06 -18.53
CA LYS A 276 -42.94 14.99 -19.37
C LYS A 276 -42.75 13.64 -20.07
N ASN A 277 -43.09 12.52 -19.42
CA ASN A 277 -42.77 11.18 -19.95
C ASN A 277 -43.96 10.43 -20.58
N LYS A 278 -45.21 10.86 -20.39
CA LYS A 278 -46.44 10.18 -20.88
C LYS A 278 -46.46 8.65 -20.60
N ASN A 279 -45.77 8.18 -19.55
CA ASN A 279 -45.58 6.76 -19.27
C ASN A 279 -46.59 6.30 -18.21
N PRO A 280 -47.50 5.34 -18.50
CA PRO A 280 -48.64 5.01 -17.63
C PRO A 280 -48.31 4.30 -16.31
N ASN A 281 -47.05 3.87 -16.08
CA ASN A 281 -46.65 3.16 -14.85
C ASN A 281 -46.59 4.04 -13.59
N THR A 282 -46.79 5.35 -13.70
CA THR A 282 -46.89 6.28 -12.54
C THR A 282 -48.35 6.61 -12.19
N LYS A 283 -49.30 5.72 -12.49
CA LYS A 283 -50.64 5.84 -11.89
C LYS A 283 -50.50 5.63 -10.39
N SER A 284 -50.80 6.69 -9.64
CA SER A 284 -50.97 6.65 -8.20
C SER A 284 -51.85 5.44 -7.84
N VAL A 285 -51.32 4.55 -7.00
CA VAL A 285 -52.16 3.65 -6.23
C VAL A 285 -52.87 4.55 -5.23
N SER A 286 -54.07 5.02 -5.60
CA SER A 286 -54.96 5.68 -4.66
C SER A 286 -55.26 4.67 -3.56
N CYS A 287 -54.87 5.00 -2.33
CA CYS A 287 -55.31 4.26 -1.15
C CYS A 287 -56.84 4.28 -1.08
N HIS A 288 -57.42 3.13 -0.73
CA HIS A 288 -58.75 3.04 -0.14
C HIS A 288 -58.79 3.74 1.22
#